data_AF-A0A7K6V113-F1
#
_entry.id   AF-A0A7K6V113-F1
#
_cell.length_a   1.000
_cell.length_b   1.000
_cell.length_c   1.000
_cell.angle_alpha   90.00
_cell.angle_beta   90.00
_cell.angle_gamma   90.00
#
_symmetry.space_group_name_H-M   'P 1'
#
loop_
_entity.id
_entity.type
_entity.pdbx_description
1 polymer ?
#
loop_
_entity_poly.entity_id
_entity_poly.type
_entity_poly.pdbx_seq_one_letter_code
_entity_poly.pdbx_strand_id
1 'polypeptide(L)'
;YVCSTWGNNHFKTFDGDIYQFPGVCEYNFVSDCREAYKDFSVHIQRALNSDGHPEIQYILMKIKDIMVYLKPNLVVVDGHIVKTPYYASGVLIESNEIYTKIYAKLGMVLMWNQEDALMVELDSKFNNYTCGLCGDYNGIPIYNEFIDGDASYNSVTYGNLQKISKPNAKCEDPDETQAVPSCNEHRDECQRLLTSAAFADCRLRLDLEMYIQACMQDKCACNGKEDSFCLCSTISEYSRQCSHAGGRPSEWRTQNFC
;
A
#
# COMPACT_ATOMS: atom_id res chain seq x y z
N TYR A 1 11.03 -3.91 -7.61
CA TYR A 1 10.85 -2.78 -6.68
C TYR A 1 9.44 -2.83 -6.13
N VAL A 2 9.20 -2.24 -4.95
CA VAL A 2 8.00 -2.52 -4.16
C VAL A 2 7.24 -1.25 -3.81
N CYS A 3 5.97 -1.19 -4.20
CA CYS A 3 4.99 -0.24 -3.71
C CYS A 3 4.10 -0.92 -2.67
N SER A 4 3.68 -0.19 -1.64
CA SER A 4 2.77 -0.73 -0.62
C SER A 4 1.79 0.30 -0.07
N THR A 5 0.71 -0.21 0.53
CA THR A 5 -0.21 0.56 1.35
C THR A 5 -0.61 -0.28 2.56
N TRP A 6 -0.83 0.34 3.72
CA TRP A 6 -1.14 -0.34 4.98
C TRP A 6 -1.84 0.60 5.96
N GLY A 7 -2.42 0.02 7.02
CA GLY A 7 -2.88 0.74 8.20
C GLY A 7 -3.77 1.93 7.89
N ASN A 8 -3.50 3.02 8.61
CA ASN A 8 -4.25 4.27 8.56
C ASN A 8 -3.93 5.10 7.30
N ASN A 9 -4.24 4.53 6.14
CA ASN A 9 -4.13 5.16 4.81
C ASN A 9 -2.70 5.57 4.43
N HIS A 10 -1.69 4.83 4.89
CA HIS A 10 -0.31 5.01 4.45
C HIS A 10 -0.10 4.39 3.08
N PHE A 11 0.72 5.04 2.27
CA PHE A 11 1.20 4.60 0.98
C PHE A 11 2.71 4.76 0.93
N LYS A 12 3.39 3.86 0.22
CA LYS A 12 4.80 3.94 -0.12
C LYS A 12 4.95 3.73 -1.63
N THR A 13 5.53 4.70 -2.32
CA THR A 13 5.78 4.63 -3.77
C THR A 13 6.90 3.63 -4.09
N PHE A 14 7.12 3.34 -5.38
CA PHE A 14 8.26 2.50 -5.79
C PHE A 14 9.62 3.11 -5.45
N ASP A 15 9.69 4.43 -5.36
CA ASP A 15 10.92 5.21 -5.15
C ASP A 15 11.14 5.61 -3.69
N GLY A 16 10.18 5.28 -2.82
CA GLY A 16 10.36 5.25 -1.37
C GLY A 16 9.57 6.29 -0.58
N ASP A 17 8.86 7.20 -1.25
CA ASP A 17 8.06 8.23 -0.61
C ASP A 17 6.90 7.63 0.17
N ILE A 18 6.87 7.88 1.49
CA ILE A 18 5.77 7.50 2.37
C ILE A 18 4.86 8.71 2.60
N TYR A 19 3.57 8.54 2.35
CA TYR A 19 2.56 9.58 2.51
C TYR A 19 1.22 9.00 2.99
N GLN A 20 0.34 9.88 3.47
CA GLN A 20 -1.02 9.52 3.86
C GLN A 20 -2.05 10.09 2.89
N PHE A 21 -3.02 9.26 2.51
CA PHE A 21 -4.11 9.65 1.62
C PHE A 21 -5.45 8.98 2.01
N PRO A 22 -6.36 9.68 2.71
CA PRO A 22 -7.57 9.09 3.27
C PRO A 22 -8.75 9.00 2.29
N GLY A 23 -8.48 8.68 1.02
CA GLY A 23 -9.52 8.52 -0.01
C GLY A 23 -10.29 7.20 0.11
N VAL A 24 -11.62 7.26 -0.08
CA VAL A 24 -12.53 6.07 -0.01
C VAL A 24 -13.18 5.70 -1.35
N CYS A 25 -12.87 6.45 -2.41
CA CYS A 25 -13.28 6.11 -3.78
C CYS A 25 -12.47 4.93 -4.35
N GLU A 26 -12.77 4.55 -5.59
CA GLU A 26 -11.85 3.70 -6.36
C GLU A 26 -10.70 4.56 -6.89
N TYR A 27 -9.46 4.13 -6.64
CA TYR A 27 -8.26 4.81 -7.09
C TYR A 27 -7.35 3.85 -7.87
N ASN A 28 -6.62 4.40 -8.84
CA ASN A 28 -5.53 3.72 -9.51
C ASN A 28 -4.37 3.54 -8.52
N PHE A 29 -4.16 2.33 -8.02
CA PHE A 29 -3.02 2.04 -7.15
C PHE A 29 -1.74 2.04 -7.98
N VAL A 30 -1.72 1.25 -9.06
CA VAL A 30 -0.63 1.25 -10.05
C VAL A 30 -1.14 0.73 -11.38
N SER A 31 -0.75 1.39 -12.46
CA SER A 31 -1.01 0.96 -13.82
C SER A 31 0.23 1.11 -14.69
N ASP A 32 0.30 0.31 -15.75
CA ASP A 32 1.18 0.57 -16.87
C ASP A 32 0.58 1.67 -17.76
N CYS A 33 1.32 2.77 -17.91
CA CYS A 33 0.87 4.00 -18.56
C CYS A 33 1.63 4.28 -19.86
N ARG A 34 2.29 3.25 -20.44
CA ARG A 34 2.81 3.31 -21.81
C ARG A 34 1.69 3.58 -22.81
N GLU A 35 1.96 4.48 -23.76
CA GLU A 35 0.97 4.93 -24.75
C GLU A 35 0.48 3.81 -25.68
N ALA A 36 1.33 2.83 -25.99
CA ALA A 36 1.03 1.81 -26.99
C ALA A 36 0.14 0.68 -26.48
N TYR A 37 0.40 0.17 -25.27
CA TYR A 37 -0.32 -0.95 -24.69
C TYR A 37 -0.13 -0.95 -23.17
N LYS A 38 -1.24 -1.09 -22.42
CA LYS A 38 -1.23 -1.21 -20.96
C LYS A 38 -1.21 -2.69 -20.58
N ASP A 39 -0.06 -3.19 -20.14
CA ASP A 39 0.11 -4.59 -19.74
C ASP A 39 -0.69 -4.93 -18.47
N PHE A 40 -0.89 -3.97 -17.56
CA PHE A 40 -1.65 -4.19 -16.34
C PHE A 40 -2.26 -2.89 -15.76
N SER A 41 -3.26 -3.07 -14.90
CA SER A 41 -3.73 -2.06 -13.96
C SER A 41 -4.17 -2.70 -12.65
N VAL A 42 -3.98 -1.98 -11.53
CA VAL A 42 -4.40 -2.37 -10.19
C VAL A 42 -5.14 -1.21 -9.57
N HIS A 43 -6.42 -1.39 -9.32
CA HIS A 43 -7.27 -0.42 -8.65
C HIS A 43 -7.67 -0.94 -7.29
N ILE A 44 -7.80 -0.04 -6.33
CA ILE A 44 -8.26 -0.35 -4.97
C ILE A 44 -9.42 0.56 -4.60
N GLN A 45 -10.31 0.05 -3.76
CA GLN A 45 -11.27 0.89 -3.03
C GLN A 45 -11.18 0.57 -1.55
N ARG A 46 -11.06 1.63 -0.73
CA ARG A 46 -11.10 1.53 0.73
C ARG A 46 -12.49 1.86 1.28
N ALA A 47 -12.79 1.37 2.47
CA ALA A 47 -13.87 1.85 3.32
C ALA A 47 -13.46 1.69 4.79
N LEU A 48 -14.26 2.27 5.70
CA LEU A 48 -14.07 2.06 7.12
C LEU A 48 -14.78 0.76 7.56
N ASN A 49 -14.10 -0.06 8.35
CA ASN A 49 -14.68 -1.22 9.00
C ASN A 49 -15.56 -0.82 10.20
N SER A 50 -16.08 -1.80 10.95
CA SER A 50 -16.94 -1.58 12.12
C SER A 50 -16.29 -0.75 13.23
N ASP A 51 -14.98 -0.80 13.35
CA ASP A 51 -14.20 -0.10 14.38
C ASP A 51 -13.72 1.28 13.88
N GLY A 52 -14.05 1.63 12.64
CA GLY A 52 -13.66 2.89 12.02
C GLY A 52 -12.25 2.86 11.42
N HIS A 53 -11.67 1.68 11.20
CA HIS A 53 -10.36 1.52 10.58
C HIS A 53 -10.46 1.40 9.07
N PRO A 54 -9.54 2.02 8.31
CA PRO A 54 -9.49 1.85 6.86
C PRO A 54 -9.13 0.41 6.46
N GLU A 55 -9.93 -0.15 5.56
CA GLU A 55 -9.74 -1.50 5.02
C GLU A 55 -9.96 -1.51 3.50
N ILE A 56 -9.25 -2.38 2.78
CA ILE A 56 -9.43 -2.54 1.34
C ILE A 56 -10.67 -3.39 1.08
N GLN A 57 -11.72 -2.76 0.53
CA GLN A 57 -12.98 -3.42 0.23
C GLN A 57 -12.91 -4.33 -0.99
N TYR A 58 -12.12 -3.95 -1.99
CA TYR A 58 -11.76 -4.82 -3.10
C TYR A 58 -10.51 -4.32 -3.81
N ILE A 59 -9.91 -5.25 -4.55
CA ILE A 59 -8.85 -4.97 -5.51
C ILE A 59 -9.36 -5.43 -6.88
N LEU A 60 -9.31 -4.55 -7.87
CA LEU A 60 -9.59 -4.86 -9.26
C LEU A 60 -8.27 -4.80 -10.04
N MET A 61 -7.85 -5.94 -10.56
CA MET A 61 -6.60 -6.09 -11.30
C MET A 61 -6.88 -6.55 -12.72
N LYS A 62 -6.34 -5.82 -13.70
CA LYS A 62 -6.29 -6.26 -15.09
C LYS A 62 -4.86 -6.70 -15.40
N ILE A 63 -4.69 -7.91 -15.91
CA ILE A 63 -3.42 -8.46 -16.40
C ILE A 63 -3.63 -8.84 -17.87
N LYS A 64 -3.18 -7.98 -18.78
CA LYS A 64 -3.50 -8.07 -20.22
C LYS A 64 -5.01 -8.19 -20.43
N ASP A 65 -5.49 -9.37 -20.81
CA ASP A 65 -6.91 -9.62 -21.08
C ASP A 65 -7.65 -10.29 -19.91
N ILE A 66 -6.94 -10.60 -18.82
CA ILE A 66 -7.50 -11.27 -17.64
C ILE A 66 -7.93 -10.23 -16.61
N MET A 67 -9.17 -10.34 -16.14
CA MET A 67 -9.70 -9.53 -15.05
C MET A 67 -9.75 -10.35 -13.76
N VAL A 68 -9.01 -9.91 -12.75
CA VAL A 68 -9.03 -10.48 -11.40
C VAL A 68 -9.70 -9.49 -10.45
N TYR A 69 -10.67 -9.97 -9.69
CA TYR A 69 -11.33 -9.20 -8.66
C TYR A 69 -11.19 -9.92 -7.32
N LEU A 70 -10.61 -9.23 -6.34
CA LEU A 70 -10.37 -9.74 -5.00
C LEU A 70 -11.27 -9.04 -4.00
N LYS A 71 -11.86 -9.82 -3.11
CA LYS A 71 -12.54 -9.41 -1.89
C LYS A 71 -12.11 -10.34 -0.75
N PRO A 72 -12.35 -9.98 0.53
CA PRO A 72 -12.00 -10.86 1.62
C PRO A 72 -12.66 -12.22 1.41
N ASN A 73 -11.86 -13.30 1.42
CA ASN A 73 -12.28 -14.68 1.17
C ASN A 73 -12.93 -14.95 -0.21
N LEU A 74 -12.72 -14.09 -1.21
CA LEU A 74 -13.32 -14.23 -2.53
C LEU A 74 -12.33 -13.85 -3.66
N VAL A 75 -12.12 -14.79 -4.57
CA VAL A 75 -11.35 -14.58 -5.81
C VAL A 75 -12.27 -14.81 -7.01
N VAL A 76 -12.37 -13.81 -7.88
CA VAL A 76 -13.12 -13.87 -9.14
C VAL A 76 -12.16 -13.62 -10.29
N VAL A 77 -12.18 -14.50 -11.29
CA VAL A 77 -11.40 -14.37 -12.53
C VAL A 77 -12.35 -14.40 -13.70
N ASP A 78 -12.31 -13.37 -14.55
CA ASP A 78 -13.16 -13.20 -15.73
C ASP A 78 -14.66 -13.44 -15.43
N GLY A 79 -15.13 -12.90 -14.31
CA GLY A 79 -16.52 -13.00 -13.85
C GLY A 79 -16.90 -14.31 -13.16
N HIS A 80 -15.98 -15.26 -13.02
CA HIS A 80 -16.22 -16.56 -12.39
C HIS A 80 -15.52 -16.67 -11.05
N ILE A 81 -16.23 -17.14 -10.02
CA ILE A 81 -15.60 -17.46 -8.72
C ILE A 81 -14.67 -18.66 -8.91
N VAL A 82 -13.42 -18.53 -8.47
CA VAL A 82 -12.41 -19.58 -8.57
C VAL A 82 -11.97 -20.06 -7.19
N LYS A 83 -11.52 -21.31 -7.10
CA LYS A 83 -10.85 -21.84 -5.92
C LYS A 83 -9.34 -21.68 -6.07
N THR A 84 -8.66 -21.37 -4.97
CA THR A 84 -7.19 -21.30 -4.95
C THR A 84 -6.58 -22.64 -4.48
N PRO A 85 -5.38 -23.00 -4.98
CA PRO A 85 -4.59 -22.28 -5.98
C PRO A 85 -5.24 -22.32 -7.37
N TYR A 86 -5.19 -21.19 -8.09
CA TYR A 86 -5.71 -21.04 -9.45
C TYR A 86 -4.55 -20.73 -10.39
N TYR A 87 -4.47 -21.42 -11.53
CA TYR A 87 -3.44 -21.17 -12.54
C TYR A 87 -4.05 -21.16 -13.94
N ALA A 88 -3.94 -20.02 -14.63
CA ALA A 88 -4.31 -19.90 -16.04
C ALA A 88 -3.60 -18.72 -16.69
N SER A 89 -3.31 -18.84 -17.99
CA SER A 89 -2.85 -17.72 -18.83
C SER A 89 -1.66 -16.93 -18.25
N GLY A 90 -0.76 -17.61 -17.53
CA GLY A 90 0.42 -17.00 -16.91
C GLY A 90 0.15 -16.26 -15.60
N VAL A 91 -1.02 -16.46 -14.98
CA VAL A 91 -1.39 -15.95 -13.66
C VAL A 91 -1.55 -17.13 -12.71
N LEU A 92 -0.83 -17.10 -11.58
CA LEU A 92 -0.98 -18.00 -10.45
C LEU A 92 -1.56 -17.21 -9.28
N ILE A 93 -2.67 -17.68 -8.71
CA ILE A 93 -3.30 -17.11 -7.52
C ILE A 93 -3.24 -18.14 -6.41
N GLU A 94 -2.63 -17.79 -5.29
CA GLU A 94 -2.54 -18.62 -4.09
C GLU A 94 -3.15 -17.85 -2.92
N SER A 95 -3.96 -18.52 -2.10
CA SER A 95 -4.48 -17.93 -0.86
C SER A 95 -4.24 -18.87 0.30
N ASN A 96 -3.91 -18.31 1.46
CA ASN A 96 -3.99 -18.96 2.75
C ASN A 96 -4.86 -18.10 3.68
N GLU A 97 -4.92 -18.43 4.97
CA GLU A 97 -5.75 -17.71 5.94
C GLU A 97 -5.38 -16.23 6.10
N ILE A 98 -4.12 -15.87 5.81
CA ILE A 98 -3.59 -14.52 6.06
C ILE A 98 -3.45 -13.74 4.75
N TYR A 99 -2.99 -14.38 3.68
CA TYR A 99 -2.59 -13.69 2.45
C TYR A 99 -3.22 -14.30 1.21
N THR A 100 -3.60 -13.43 0.29
CA THR A 100 -3.77 -13.76 -1.13
C THR A 100 -2.59 -13.21 -1.92
N LYS A 101 -1.94 -14.07 -2.70
CA LYS A 101 -0.82 -13.75 -3.58
C LYS A 101 -1.18 -14.00 -5.03
N ILE A 102 -0.79 -13.09 -5.91
CA ILE A 102 -0.90 -13.24 -7.36
C ILE A 102 0.50 -13.13 -7.95
N TYR A 103 0.93 -14.15 -8.69
CA TYR A 103 2.13 -14.11 -9.50
C TYR A 103 1.73 -14.03 -10.97
N ALA A 104 2.12 -12.96 -11.64
CA ALA A 104 1.90 -12.79 -13.07
C ALA A 104 3.23 -12.94 -13.82
N LYS A 105 3.23 -13.78 -14.86
CA LYS A 105 4.39 -14.02 -15.73
C LYS A 105 4.93 -12.74 -16.40
N LEU A 106 4.13 -11.68 -16.43
CA LEU A 106 4.60 -10.36 -16.88
C LEU A 106 5.57 -9.69 -15.91
N GLY A 107 6.02 -10.32 -14.83
CA GLY A 107 6.99 -9.72 -13.90
C GLY A 107 6.32 -8.85 -12.85
N MET A 108 5.20 -9.33 -12.31
CA MET A 108 4.45 -8.66 -11.25
C MET A 108 4.06 -9.67 -10.18
N VAL A 109 4.23 -9.28 -8.92
CA VAL A 109 3.72 -10.01 -7.76
C VAL A 109 2.83 -9.07 -6.95
N LEU A 110 1.61 -9.51 -6.63
CA LEU A 110 0.72 -8.82 -5.69
C LEU A 110 0.57 -9.68 -4.43
N MET A 111 0.58 -9.04 -3.27
CA MET A 111 0.34 -9.70 -1.98
C MET A 111 -0.56 -8.81 -1.12
N TRP A 112 -1.69 -9.36 -0.69
CA TRP A 112 -2.70 -8.68 0.13
C TRP A 112 -3.04 -9.51 1.36
N ASN A 113 -3.09 -8.89 2.54
CA ASN A 113 -3.44 -9.55 3.80
C ASN A 113 -4.96 -9.76 4.01
N GLN A 114 -5.77 -9.54 2.97
CA GLN A 114 -7.23 -9.58 3.04
C GLN A 114 -7.89 -8.48 3.89
N GLU A 115 -7.10 -7.52 4.38
CA GLU A 115 -7.53 -6.41 5.21
C GLU A 115 -6.97 -5.09 4.62
N ASP A 116 -6.03 -4.44 5.31
CA ASP A 116 -5.51 -3.10 5.06
C ASP A 116 -4.18 -3.04 4.27
N ALA A 117 -3.43 -4.15 4.22
CA ALA A 117 -2.06 -4.18 3.74
C ALA A 117 -1.94 -4.85 2.36
N LEU A 118 -1.61 -4.03 1.36
CA LEU A 118 -1.37 -4.45 -0.01
C LEU A 118 0.06 -4.10 -0.43
N MET A 119 0.66 -4.96 -1.23
CA MET A 119 1.95 -4.72 -1.89
C MET A 119 1.92 -5.20 -3.32
N VAL A 120 2.56 -4.42 -4.18
CA VAL A 120 2.86 -4.79 -5.56
C VAL A 120 4.36 -4.68 -5.78
N GLU A 121 4.96 -5.77 -6.25
CA GLU A 121 6.32 -5.83 -6.73
C GLU A 121 6.33 -5.92 -8.26
N LEU A 122 7.16 -5.09 -8.90
CA LEU A 122 7.34 -5.05 -10.35
C LEU A 122 8.81 -5.27 -10.75
N ASP A 123 8.99 -5.96 -11.87
CA ASP A 123 10.25 -6.06 -12.60
C ASP A 123 10.73 -4.68 -13.08
N SER A 124 12.04 -4.51 -13.25
CA SER A 124 12.66 -3.23 -13.68
C SER A 124 12.33 -2.79 -15.11
N LYS A 125 11.64 -3.63 -15.89
CA LYS A 125 11.18 -3.26 -17.25
C LYS A 125 10.03 -2.25 -17.25
N PHE A 126 9.40 -2.02 -16.09
CA PHE A 126 8.32 -1.05 -15.92
C PHE A 126 8.83 0.31 -15.40
N ASN A 127 10.15 0.50 -15.26
CA ASN A 127 10.72 1.79 -14.85
C ASN A 127 10.29 2.92 -15.82
N ASN A 128 9.94 4.08 -15.26
CA ASN A 128 9.42 5.26 -15.98
C ASN A 128 8.07 5.05 -16.70
N TYR A 129 7.40 3.92 -16.47
CA TYR A 129 6.20 3.54 -17.22
C TYR A 129 4.98 3.34 -16.33
N THR A 130 5.13 3.45 -15.02
CA THR A 130 4.00 3.33 -14.11
C THR A 130 3.31 4.67 -13.91
N CYS A 131 2.04 4.63 -13.53
CA CYS A 131 1.35 5.77 -12.96
C CYS A 131 0.26 5.30 -11.98
N GLY A 132 -0.21 6.18 -11.10
CA GLY A 132 -1.10 5.84 -10.00
C GLY A 132 -0.49 6.24 -8.67
N LEU A 133 -1.12 5.82 -7.57
CA LEU A 133 -0.65 6.11 -6.20
C LEU A 133 0.78 5.61 -5.93
N CYS A 134 1.24 4.58 -6.64
CA CYS A 134 2.60 4.05 -6.51
C CYS A 134 3.71 4.85 -7.22
N GLY A 135 3.36 5.91 -7.96
CA GLY A 135 4.34 6.74 -8.67
C GLY A 135 4.78 6.23 -10.03
N ASP A 136 5.82 6.86 -10.58
CA ASP A 136 6.30 6.66 -11.95
C ASP A 136 7.46 5.67 -12.08
N TYR A 137 8.03 5.25 -10.94
CA TYR A 137 9.08 4.24 -10.84
C TYR A 137 10.34 4.63 -11.63
N ASN A 138 10.78 5.87 -11.45
CA ASN A 138 11.95 6.42 -12.14
C ASN A 138 13.26 6.27 -11.33
N GLY A 139 13.16 5.97 -10.03
CA GLY A 139 14.31 5.80 -9.12
C GLY A 139 14.95 7.11 -8.66
N ILE A 140 14.26 8.25 -8.78
CA ILE A 140 14.76 9.60 -8.49
C ILE A 140 13.96 10.23 -7.35
N PRO A 141 14.45 10.17 -6.10
CA PRO A 141 13.77 10.76 -4.93
C PRO A 141 13.61 12.29 -4.95
N ILE A 142 14.38 13.00 -5.80
CA ILE A 142 14.41 14.47 -5.87
C ILE A 142 13.25 15.02 -6.72
N TYR A 143 12.82 14.25 -7.72
CA TYR A 143 11.67 14.56 -8.57
C TYR A 143 10.54 13.61 -8.15
N ASN A 144 10.08 13.79 -6.92
CA ASN A 144 9.05 12.94 -6.36
C ASN A 144 7.71 13.17 -7.06
N GLU A 145 6.80 12.24 -6.84
CA GLU A 145 5.49 12.17 -7.51
C GLU A 145 4.60 13.39 -7.24
N PHE A 146 4.99 14.22 -6.27
CA PHE A 146 4.29 15.42 -5.86
C PHE A 146 4.69 16.68 -6.65
N ILE A 147 5.58 16.57 -7.63
CA ILE A 147 6.03 17.69 -8.46
C ILE A 147 5.68 17.43 -9.92
N ASP A 148 4.91 18.35 -10.54
CA ASP A 148 4.62 18.34 -11.98
C ASP A 148 4.97 19.71 -12.59
N GLY A 149 6.08 19.76 -13.31
CA GLY A 149 6.65 21.01 -13.82
C GLY A 149 6.97 21.98 -12.67
N ASP A 150 6.26 23.12 -12.62
CA ASP A 150 6.38 24.13 -11.57
C ASP A 150 5.36 23.94 -10.44
N ALA A 151 4.41 22.99 -10.57
CA ALA A 151 3.41 22.71 -9.57
C ALA A 151 3.94 21.73 -8.52
N SER A 152 3.65 22.01 -7.25
CA SER A 152 3.90 21.09 -6.14
C SER A 152 2.57 20.77 -5.44
N TYR A 153 2.27 19.48 -5.31
CA TYR A 153 1.05 18.96 -4.72
C TYR A 153 1.29 18.52 -3.29
N ASN A 154 0.27 18.61 -2.44
CA ASN A 154 0.25 17.84 -1.20
C ASN A 154 -0.21 16.39 -1.50
N SER A 155 -0.07 15.50 -0.52
CA SER A 155 -0.40 14.08 -0.68
C SER A 155 -1.88 13.84 -1.01
N VAL A 156 -2.78 14.69 -0.52
CA VAL A 156 -4.22 14.59 -0.76
C VAL A 156 -4.58 14.98 -2.19
N THR A 157 -4.08 16.12 -2.66
CA THR A 157 -4.23 16.57 -4.04
C THR A 157 -3.65 15.53 -5.01
N TYR A 158 -2.45 15.01 -4.73
CA TYR A 158 -1.85 13.94 -5.53
C TYR A 158 -2.73 12.68 -5.59
N GLY A 159 -3.24 12.23 -4.44
CA GLY A 159 -4.13 11.06 -4.40
C GLY A 159 -5.46 11.27 -5.13
N ASN A 160 -6.04 12.47 -5.04
CA ASN A 160 -7.28 12.83 -5.75
C ASN A 160 -7.12 12.76 -7.27
N LEU A 161 -5.95 13.11 -7.81
CA LEU A 161 -5.65 12.97 -9.24
C LEU A 161 -5.70 11.51 -9.73
N GLN A 162 -5.54 10.53 -8.83
CA GLN A 162 -5.54 9.10 -9.16
C GLN A 162 -6.92 8.45 -9.14
N LYS A 163 -7.99 9.24 -8.95
CA LYS A 163 -9.36 8.75 -8.82
C LYS A 163 -9.92 8.16 -10.11
N ILE A 164 -10.54 6.99 -10.00
CA ILE A 164 -11.26 6.37 -11.11
C ILE A 164 -12.70 6.90 -11.15
N SER A 165 -12.99 7.69 -12.19
CA SER A 165 -14.33 8.22 -12.43
C SER A 165 -15.29 7.12 -12.90
N LYS A 166 -16.36 6.88 -12.13
CA LYS A 166 -17.45 5.96 -12.51
C LYS A 166 -18.64 6.77 -13.04
N PRO A 167 -19.20 6.45 -14.23
CA PRO A 167 -20.25 7.25 -14.87
C PRO A 167 -21.50 7.52 -13.99
N ASN A 168 -21.84 6.58 -13.10
CA ASN A 168 -23.08 6.61 -12.32
C ASN A 168 -22.85 6.67 -10.80
N ALA A 169 -21.62 6.93 -10.33
CA ALA A 169 -21.33 7.01 -8.91
C ALA A 169 -20.63 8.33 -8.59
N LYS A 170 -21.28 9.15 -7.75
CA LYS A 170 -20.61 10.28 -7.11
C LYS A 170 -19.89 9.75 -5.87
N CYS A 171 -18.62 10.06 -5.76
CA CYS A 171 -17.80 9.80 -4.59
C CYS A 171 -17.08 11.10 -4.26
N GLU A 172 -17.12 11.52 -3.00
CA GLU A 172 -16.53 12.78 -2.55
C GLU A 172 -15.03 12.60 -2.30
N ASP A 173 -14.26 13.63 -2.65
CA ASP A 173 -12.82 13.64 -2.39
C ASP A 173 -12.53 14.04 -0.95
N PRO A 174 -11.46 13.51 -0.33
CA PRO A 174 -10.96 14.00 0.94
C PRO A 174 -10.60 15.49 0.86
N ASP A 175 -10.75 16.18 1.98
CA ASP A 175 -10.48 17.62 2.10
C ASP A 175 -8.98 17.92 1.95
N GLU A 176 -8.63 18.60 0.85
CA GLU A 176 -7.26 19.00 0.54
C GLU A 176 -6.73 20.11 1.47
N THR A 177 -7.62 20.80 2.21
CA THR A 177 -7.25 21.90 3.11
C THR A 177 -6.96 21.43 4.54
N GLN A 178 -7.22 20.15 4.84
CA GLN A 178 -7.00 19.60 6.17
C GLN A 178 -5.50 19.55 6.48
N ALA A 179 -5.09 20.28 7.51
CA ALA A 179 -3.71 20.28 7.96
C ALA A 179 -3.34 18.92 8.58
N VAL A 180 -2.17 18.40 8.23
CA VAL A 180 -1.60 17.22 8.87
C VAL A 180 -1.14 17.60 10.29
N PRO A 181 -1.61 16.92 11.34
CA PRO A 181 -1.20 17.21 12.70
C PRO A 181 0.30 16.94 12.89
N SER A 182 0.96 17.82 13.66
CA SER A 182 2.32 17.56 14.11
C SER A 182 2.29 16.55 15.26
N CYS A 183 3.06 15.47 15.13
CA CYS A 183 3.04 14.31 16.01
C CYS A 183 4.40 14.02 16.66
N ASN A 184 5.19 15.09 16.81
CA ASN A 184 6.59 15.03 17.22
C ASN A 184 6.79 14.44 18.63
N GLU A 185 5.79 14.55 19.50
CA GLU A 185 5.79 13.99 20.85
C GLU A 185 5.92 12.46 20.87
N HIS A 186 5.56 11.76 19.79
CA HIS A 186 5.59 10.30 19.70
C HIS A 186 6.89 9.74 19.09
N ARG A 187 7.83 10.61 18.69
CA ARG A 187 9.05 10.22 17.97
C ARG A 187 9.90 9.22 18.76
N ASP A 188 10.16 9.50 20.04
CA ASP A 188 11.02 8.64 20.87
C ASP A 188 10.41 7.25 21.10
N GLU A 189 9.08 7.17 21.26
CA GLU A 189 8.36 5.91 21.40
C GLU A 189 8.48 5.08 20.11
N CYS A 190 8.17 5.68 18.96
CA CYS A 190 8.26 5.04 17.65
C CYS A 190 9.67 4.61 17.27
N GLN A 191 10.67 5.47 17.51
CA GLN A 191 12.07 5.14 17.27
C GLN A 191 12.50 3.94 18.12
N ARG A 192 12.15 3.91 19.41
CA ARG A 192 12.48 2.79 20.30
C ARG A 192 11.85 1.48 19.86
N LEU A 193 10.59 1.51 19.39
CA LEU A 193 9.90 0.31 18.87
C LEU A 193 10.57 -0.25 17.61
N LEU A 194 10.80 0.62 16.61
CA LEU A 194 11.36 0.22 15.31
C LEU A 194 12.87 -0.08 15.37
N THR A 195 13.56 0.37 16.42
CA THR A 195 14.96 0.01 16.69
C THR A 195 15.12 -1.04 17.79
N SER A 196 14.05 -1.73 18.20
CA SER A 196 14.17 -2.81 19.16
C SER A 196 15.10 -3.94 18.67
N ALA A 197 15.50 -4.84 19.57
CA ALA A 197 16.36 -5.96 19.22
C ALA A 197 15.75 -6.87 18.14
N ALA A 198 14.42 -6.93 18.06
CA ALA A 198 13.71 -7.72 17.06
C ALA A 198 13.98 -7.24 15.62
N PHE A 199 14.32 -5.96 15.44
CA PHE A 199 14.57 -5.34 14.14
C PHE A 199 16.05 -5.03 13.87
N ALA A 200 16.98 -5.67 14.60
CA ALA A 200 18.41 -5.38 14.47
C ALA A 200 18.94 -5.52 13.02
N ASP A 201 18.50 -6.53 12.28
CA ASP A 201 18.90 -6.78 10.87
C ASP A 201 18.14 -5.91 9.86
N CYS A 202 17.18 -5.09 10.30
CA CYS A 202 16.38 -4.22 9.43
C CYS A 202 16.97 -2.81 9.29
N ARG A 203 17.75 -2.36 10.29
CA ARG A 203 18.19 -0.96 10.43
C ARG A 203 19.00 -0.40 9.26
N LEU A 204 19.74 -1.25 8.54
CA LEU A 204 20.57 -0.85 7.40
C LEU A 204 19.94 -1.17 6.04
N ARG A 205 18.72 -1.72 6.04
CA ARG A 205 18.03 -2.18 4.82
C ARG A 205 16.90 -1.27 4.38
N LEU A 206 16.36 -0.50 5.33
CA LEU A 206 15.18 0.34 5.15
C LEU A 206 15.51 1.77 5.58
N ASP A 207 14.83 2.74 4.98
CA ASP A 207 14.81 4.10 5.49
C ASP A 207 13.98 4.17 6.77
N LEU A 208 14.66 4.06 7.91
CA LEU A 208 14.03 4.04 9.23
C LEU A 208 13.23 5.33 9.52
N GLU A 209 13.68 6.50 9.05
CA GLU A 209 13.03 7.76 9.41
C GLU A 209 11.62 7.84 8.84
N MET A 210 11.40 7.37 7.61
CA MET A 210 10.07 7.36 6.99
C MET A 210 9.08 6.48 7.76
N TYR A 211 9.51 5.33 8.29
CA TYR A 211 8.65 4.47 9.13
C TYR A 211 8.43 5.05 10.54
N ILE A 212 9.40 5.80 11.09
CA ILE A 212 9.21 6.54 12.35
C ILE A 212 8.11 7.60 12.16
N GLN A 213 8.14 8.36 11.08
CA GLN A 213 7.12 9.38 10.78
C GLN A 213 5.73 8.77 10.60
N ALA A 214 5.62 7.64 9.88
CA ALA A 214 4.35 6.92 9.74
C ALA A 214 3.80 6.45 11.12
N CYS A 215 4.67 5.89 11.96
CA CYS A 215 4.30 5.46 13.32
C CYS A 215 3.84 6.64 14.19
N MET A 216 4.49 7.80 14.09
CA MET A 216 4.11 9.00 14.84
C MET A 216 2.69 9.45 14.48
N GLN A 217 2.36 9.46 13.19
CA GLN A 217 1.01 9.82 12.71
C GLN A 217 -0.04 8.83 13.20
N ASP A 218 0.26 7.53 13.18
CA ASP A 218 -0.66 6.53 13.70
C ASP A 218 -0.92 6.68 15.20
N LYS A 219 0.14 6.92 15.98
CA LYS A 219 0.03 7.09 17.44
C LYS A 219 -0.86 8.29 17.79
N CYS A 220 -0.67 9.39 17.08
CA CYS A 220 -1.50 10.59 17.19
C CYS A 220 -2.97 10.33 16.89
N ALA A 221 -3.25 9.69 15.74
CA ALA A 221 -4.61 9.47 15.25
C ALA A 221 -5.48 8.68 16.24
N CYS A 222 -4.85 7.94 17.14
CA CYS A 222 -5.53 7.05 18.06
C CYS A 222 -5.98 7.69 19.36
N ASN A 223 -5.67 8.98 19.59
CA ASN A 223 -6.24 9.80 20.67
C ASN A 223 -6.22 9.12 22.06
N GLY A 224 -5.17 8.34 22.35
CA GLY A 224 -5.01 7.61 23.62
C GLY A 224 -5.85 6.34 23.78
N LYS A 225 -6.56 5.88 22.74
CA LYS A 225 -7.15 4.54 22.72
C LYS A 225 -6.02 3.50 22.66
N GLU A 226 -6.10 2.47 23.50
CA GLU A 226 -5.24 1.28 23.40
C GLU A 226 -5.73 0.38 22.25
N ASP A 227 -5.72 0.94 21.05
CA ASP A 227 -6.13 0.25 19.84
C ASP A 227 -4.90 -0.28 19.12
N SER A 228 -4.86 -1.61 18.98
CA SER A 228 -3.75 -2.30 18.33
C SER A 228 -3.58 -1.89 16.87
N PHE A 229 -4.67 -1.56 16.15
CA PHE A 229 -4.61 -1.21 14.73
C PHE A 229 -3.62 -0.07 14.45
N CYS A 230 -3.57 0.89 15.37
CA CYS A 230 -2.76 2.09 15.28
C CYS A 230 -1.28 1.79 15.05
N LEU A 231 -0.65 1.05 15.96
CA LEU A 231 0.80 0.84 15.89
C LEU A 231 1.15 -0.46 15.17
N CYS A 232 0.31 -1.48 15.28
CA CYS A 232 0.65 -2.82 14.81
C CYS A 232 0.72 -2.88 13.29
N SER A 233 -0.08 -2.09 12.55
CA SER A 233 -0.03 -2.08 11.09
C SER A 233 1.30 -1.52 10.56
N THR A 234 1.77 -0.38 11.07
CA THR A 234 3.06 0.19 10.64
C THR A 234 4.26 -0.66 11.06
N ILE A 235 4.24 -1.26 12.24
CA ILE A 235 5.33 -2.16 12.68
C ILE A 235 5.31 -3.48 11.89
N SER A 236 4.12 -4.00 11.57
CA SER A 236 3.99 -5.16 10.67
C SER A 236 4.51 -4.84 9.28
N GLU A 237 4.24 -3.64 8.77
CA GLU A 237 4.79 -3.20 7.48
C GLU A 237 6.31 -3.12 7.51
N TYR A 238 6.90 -2.52 8.56
CA TYR A 238 8.35 -2.45 8.72
C TYR A 238 8.99 -3.85 8.76
N SER A 239 8.38 -4.78 9.51
CA SER A 239 8.80 -6.19 9.55
C SER A 239 8.72 -6.86 8.17
N ARG A 240 7.63 -6.62 7.42
CA ARG A 240 7.40 -7.19 6.10
C ARG A 240 8.41 -6.69 5.07
N GLN A 241 8.65 -5.38 5.05
CA GLN A 241 9.62 -4.74 4.17
C GLN A 241 11.05 -5.18 4.49
N CYS A 242 11.36 -5.39 5.78
CA CYS A 242 12.66 -5.92 6.20
C CYS A 242 12.89 -7.34 5.67
N SER A 243 11.89 -8.21 5.81
CA SER A 243 11.93 -9.59 5.28
C SER A 243 12.06 -9.61 3.76
N HIS A 244 11.33 -8.73 3.06
CA HIS A 244 11.43 -8.56 1.61
C HIS A 244 12.84 -8.14 1.17
N ALA A 245 13.46 -7.20 1.89
CA ALA A 245 14.85 -6.77 1.66
C ALA A 245 15.92 -7.81 2.09
N GLY A 246 15.52 -9.05 2.37
CA GLY A 246 16.39 -10.16 2.77
C GLY A 246 16.85 -10.11 4.22
N GLY A 247 16.28 -9.23 5.04
CA GLY A 247 16.49 -9.19 6.48
C GLY A 247 15.69 -10.26 7.22
N ARG A 248 16.00 -10.46 8.49
CA ARG A 248 15.33 -11.46 9.34
C ARG A 248 14.84 -10.82 10.65
N PRO A 249 13.69 -10.11 10.62
CA PRO A 249 13.08 -9.63 11.85
C PRO A 249 12.77 -10.83 12.77
N SER A 250 13.02 -10.66 14.06
CA SER A 250 12.62 -11.65 15.08
C SER A 250 11.19 -11.40 15.54
N GLU A 251 10.69 -12.29 16.39
CA GLU A 251 9.38 -12.11 17.02
C GLU A 251 9.34 -10.78 17.81
N TRP A 252 8.38 -9.93 17.45
CA TRP A 252 8.17 -8.63 18.09
C TRP A 252 6.77 -8.51 18.71
N ARG A 253 5.86 -9.42 18.36
CA ARG A 253 4.52 -9.52 18.92
C ARG A 253 4.58 -10.17 20.29
N THR A 254 3.81 -9.68 21.24
CA THR A 254 3.74 -10.21 22.60
C THR A 254 2.30 -10.24 23.10
N GLN A 255 2.00 -10.93 24.19
CA GLN A 255 0.65 -10.97 24.77
C GLN A 255 0.08 -9.59 25.11
N ASN A 256 0.94 -8.59 25.35
CA ASN A 256 0.54 -7.23 25.72
C ASN A 256 0.79 -6.21 24.59
N PHE A 257 1.20 -6.68 23.41
CA PHE A 257 1.54 -5.80 22.27
C PHE A 257 1.39 -6.56 20.96
N CYS A 258 0.37 -6.19 20.17
CA CYS A 258 0.16 -6.66 18.80
C CYS A 258 0.20 -8.19 18.64
#